data_AF-A0A2V7A1C1-F1
#
_entry.id   AF-A0A2V7A1C1-F1
#
_cell.length_a   1.000
_cell.length_b   1.000
_cell.length_c   1.000
_cell.angle_alpha   90.00
_cell.angle_beta   90.00
_cell.angle_gamma   90.00
#
_symmetry.space_group_name_H-M   'P 1'
#
loop_
_entity.id
_entity.type
_entity.pdbx_description
1 polymer ?
#
loop_
_entity_poly.entity_id
_entity_poly.type
_entity_poly.pdbx_seq_one_letter_code
_entity_poly.pdbx_strand_id
1 'polypeptide(L)'
;MQVCGIRSSVDRVTSMEISSLADCPHLLPIVAQWHFSEWGHLYPGGTVDGWLDHLRTRMNAHHIAMTVVALDPRGDPIGTAALTEHDMETHRDLGLYTNGAEGLYQRLGWKRS
;
A
#
# COMPACT_ATOMS: atom_id res chain seq x y z
N MET A 1 22.12 36.51 -26.16
CA MET A 1 20.65 36.53 -26.29
C MET A 1 20.15 35.16 -25.85
N GLN A 2 19.47 35.12 -24.70
CA GLN A 2 18.88 33.93 -24.08
C GLN A 2 17.72 33.41 -24.94
N VAL A 3 17.45 32.09 -24.97
CA VAL A 3 16.28 31.39 -24.36
C VAL A 3 16.24 30.02 -25.09
N CYS A 4 15.92 28.84 -24.55
CA CYS A 4 15.38 28.38 -23.27
C CYS A 4 15.92 26.96 -23.05
N GLY A 5 16.47 26.66 -21.87
CA GLY A 5 16.73 25.28 -21.47
C GLY A 5 15.42 24.60 -21.09
N ILE A 6 15.08 23.50 -21.75
CA ILE A 6 14.13 22.53 -21.19
C ILE A 6 14.88 21.86 -20.03
N ARG A 7 14.72 22.39 -18.82
CA ARG A 7 15.04 21.62 -17.61
C ARG A 7 13.97 20.54 -17.52
N SER A 8 14.33 19.31 -17.87
CA SER A 8 13.53 18.13 -17.56
C SER A 8 13.46 17.98 -16.04
N SER A 9 12.45 18.58 -15.40
CA SER A 9 12.16 18.33 -14.00
C SER A 9 11.32 17.04 -13.90
N VAL A 10 11.96 15.91 -14.18
CA VAL A 10 11.47 14.58 -13.75
C VAL A 10 12.58 13.93 -12.93
N ASP A 11 13.13 14.67 -11.96
CA ASP A 11 14.09 14.15 -10.99
C ASP A 11 13.42 14.06 -9.63
N ARG A 12 12.71 12.93 -9.42
CA ARG A 12 12.71 12.18 -8.16
C ARG A 12 11.91 10.88 -8.29
N VAL A 13 12.38 9.98 -9.17
CA VAL A 13 12.19 8.57 -8.84
C VAL A 13 13.26 8.27 -7.80
N THR A 14 12.92 8.41 -6.53
CA THR A 14 13.77 7.88 -5.45
C THR A 14 13.85 6.38 -5.71
N SER A 15 15.05 5.86 -5.99
CA SER A 15 15.25 4.43 -6.10
C SER A 15 14.75 3.78 -4.81
N MET A 16 13.86 2.80 -4.96
CA MET A 16 13.19 2.13 -3.85
C MET A 16 13.04 0.67 -4.22
N GLU A 17 13.29 -0.21 -3.26
CA GLU A 17 13.06 -1.65 -3.38
C GLU A 17 11.71 -2.02 -2.78
N ILE A 18 10.97 -2.92 -3.43
CA ILE A 18 9.75 -3.51 -2.86
C ILE A 18 10.08 -4.93 -2.43
N SER A 19 9.93 -5.22 -1.14
CA SER A 19 10.17 -6.55 -0.57
C SER A 19 8.91 -7.06 0.13
N SER A 20 8.71 -8.37 0.22
CA SER A 20 7.65 -8.90 1.07
C SER A 20 7.96 -8.57 2.54
N LEU A 21 6.94 -8.25 3.33
CA LEU A 21 7.09 -8.11 4.78
C LEU A 21 7.60 -9.41 5.42
N ALA A 22 7.32 -10.56 4.80
CA ALA A 22 7.84 -11.86 5.23
C ALA A 22 9.37 -11.94 5.19
N ASP A 23 10.00 -11.24 4.25
CA ASP A 23 11.46 -11.19 4.10
C ASP A 23 12.09 -10.18 5.08
N CYS A 24 11.28 -9.28 5.64
CA CYS A 24 11.69 -8.25 6.59
C CYS A 24 10.84 -8.29 7.88
N PRO A 25 10.81 -9.42 8.63
CA PRO A 25 9.89 -9.62 9.75
C PRO A 25 10.10 -8.63 10.91
N HIS A 26 11.30 -8.05 11.02
CA HIS A 26 11.63 -7.01 12.01
C HIS A 26 10.84 -5.71 11.77
N LEU A 27 10.30 -5.49 10.58
CA LEU A 27 9.49 -4.32 10.23
C LEU A 27 8.00 -4.49 10.58
N LEU A 28 7.58 -5.70 10.97
CA LEU A 28 6.18 -5.99 11.31
C LEU A 28 5.59 -5.02 12.35
N PRO A 29 6.28 -4.67 13.47
CA PRO A 29 5.75 -3.71 14.43
C PRO A 29 5.63 -2.29 13.86
N ILE A 30 6.54 -1.88 12.98
CA ILE A 30 6.53 -0.56 12.33
C ILE A 30 5.31 -0.46 11.41
N VAL A 31 5.09 -1.46 10.57
CA VAL A 31 3.95 -1.51 9.66
C VAL A 31 2.62 -1.57 10.40
N ALA A 32 2.54 -2.34 11.50
CA ALA A 32 1.34 -2.40 12.36
C ALA A 32 1.02 -1.02 12.95
N GLN A 33 2.04 -0.31 13.44
CA GLN A 33 1.88 1.04 13.97
C GLN A 33 1.42 2.02 12.89
N TRP A 34 1.97 1.96 11.68
CA TRP A 34 1.54 2.82 10.57
C TRP A 34 0.07 2.58 10.19
N HIS A 35 -0.35 1.32 10.03
CA HIS A 35 -1.74 1.00 9.74
C HIS A 35 -2.69 1.49 10.83
N PHE A 36 -2.34 1.30 12.10
CA PHE A 36 -3.15 1.81 13.21
C PHE A 36 -3.19 3.33 13.25
N SER A 37 -2.07 4.02 13.02
CA SER A 37 -2.03 5.48 13.01
C SER A 37 -2.88 6.06 11.87
N GLU A 38 -2.86 5.45 10.69
CA GLU A 38 -3.59 5.94 9.53
C GLU A 38 -5.10 5.60 9.62
N TRP A 39 -5.43 4.34 9.93
CA TRP A 39 -6.81 3.83 9.83
C TRP A 39 -7.43 3.38 11.15
N GLY A 40 -6.71 3.40 12.26
CA GLY A 40 -7.22 2.93 13.56
C GLY A 40 -8.48 3.67 14.02
N HIS A 41 -8.65 4.94 13.62
CA HIS A 41 -9.85 5.72 13.89
C HIS A 41 -11.13 5.16 13.23
N LEU A 42 -11.01 4.32 12.19
CA LEU A 42 -12.14 3.65 11.54
C LEU A 42 -12.63 2.42 12.31
N TYR A 43 -11.85 1.93 13.28
CA TYR A 43 -12.14 0.72 14.06
C TYR A 43 -12.18 1.04 15.55
N PRO A 44 -13.32 1.53 16.10
CA PRO A 44 -13.46 1.79 17.52
C PRO A 44 -13.10 0.55 18.36
N GLY A 45 -12.15 0.69 19.27
CA GLY A 45 -11.62 -0.42 20.08
C GLY A 45 -10.49 -1.23 19.45
N GLY A 46 -10.07 -0.89 18.23
CA GLY A 46 -8.88 -1.46 17.61
C GLY A 46 -7.60 -1.12 18.38
N THR A 47 -6.60 -1.99 18.28
CA THR A 47 -5.29 -1.84 18.93
C THR A 47 -4.17 -2.11 17.95
N VAL A 48 -2.97 -1.58 18.22
CA VAL A 48 -1.76 -1.92 17.45
C VAL A 48 -1.51 -3.43 17.45
N ASP A 49 -1.73 -4.10 18.58
CA ASP A 49 -1.60 -5.56 18.68
C ASP A 49 -2.58 -6.29 17.76
N GLY A 50 -3.82 -5.81 17.62
CA GLY A 50 -4.79 -6.36 16.67
C GLY A 50 -4.33 -6.21 15.22
N TRP A 51 -3.72 -5.08 14.86
CA TRP A 51 -3.10 -4.91 13.54
C TRP A 51 -1.90 -5.82 13.33
N LEU A 52 -1.11 -6.03 14.38
CA LEU A 52 0.05 -6.91 14.36
C LEU A 52 -0.38 -8.36 14.14
N ASP A 53 -1.41 -8.83 14.85
CA ASP A 53 -2.02 -10.14 14.63
C ASP A 53 -2.59 -10.29 13.22
N HIS A 54 -3.26 -9.26 12.70
CA HIS A 54 -3.75 -9.27 11.33
C HIS A 54 -2.60 -9.42 10.32
N LEU A 55 -1.53 -8.63 10.46
CA LEU A 55 -0.37 -8.68 9.56
C LEU A 55 0.37 -10.01 9.63
N ARG A 56 0.41 -10.68 10.79
CA ARG A 56 0.98 -12.04 10.91
C ARG A 56 0.34 -13.05 9.94
N THR A 57 -0.95 -12.89 9.65
CA THR A 57 -1.66 -13.77 8.69
C THR A 57 -1.23 -13.54 7.23
N ARG A 58 -0.55 -12.43 6.95
CA ARG A 58 -0.07 -11.99 5.63
C ARG A 58 1.44 -12.15 5.46
N MET A 59 2.11 -12.83 6.39
CA MET A 59 3.56 -13.05 6.39
C MET A 59 3.97 -14.15 5.40
N ASN A 60 3.84 -13.85 4.12
CA ASN A 60 4.30 -14.70 3.04
C ASN A 60 4.83 -13.89 1.84
N ALA A 61 5.58 -14.54 0.95
CA ALA A 61 6.18 -13.91 -0.23
C ALA A 61 5.54 -14.32 -1.57
N HIS A 62 4.62 -15.29 -1.58
CA HIS A 62 4.21 -15.96 -2.83
C HIS A 62 2.71 -16.25 -2.96
N HIS A 63 1.88 -15.82 -2.00
CA HIS A 63 0.44 -15.97 -2.08
C HIS A 63 -0.29 -14.72 -1.63
N ILE A 64 -1.45 -14.47 -2.23
CA ILE A 64 -2.37 -13.44 -1.73
C ILE A 64 -3.23 -14.11 -0.65
N ALA A 65 -3.56 -13.46 0.47
CA ALA A 65 -3.20 -12.10 0.86
C ALA A 65 -1.74 -11.94 1.35
N MET A 66 -1.09 -10.81 1.02
CA MET A 66 0.27 -10.49 1.48
C MET A 66 0.46 -8.99 1.73
N THR A 67 1.53 -8.64 2.44
CA THR A 67 1.96 -7.26 2.66
C THR A 67 3.38 -7.06 2.13
N VAL A 68 3.61 -5.97 1.42
CA VAL A 68 4.91 -5.56 0.92
C VAL A 68 5.34 -4.26 1.56
N VAL A 69 6.65 -4.09 1.73
CA VAL A 69 7.27 -2.88 2.27
C VAL A 69 8.17 -2.28 1.21
N ALA A 70 8.17 -0.96 1.17
CA ALA A 70 8.99 -0.17 0.29
C ALA A 70 10.21 0.33 1.08
N LEU A 71 11.42 0.01 0.63
CA LEU A 71 12.68 0.32 1.29
C LEU A 71 13.47 1.32 0.47
N ASP A 72 14.02 2.35 1.11
CA ASP A 72 14.94 3.28 0.46
C ASP A 72 16.33 2.63 0.22
N PRO A 73 17.28 3.30 -0.46
CA PRO A 73 18.60 2.73 -0.72
C PRO A 73 19.46 2.45 0.52
N ARG A 74 19.05 2.92 1.70
CA ARG A 74 19.70 2.62 3.00
C ARG A 74 19.07 1.42 3.69
N GLY A 75 17.96 0.91 3.16
CA GLY A 75 17.16 -0.15 3.74
C GLY A 75 16.13 0.36 4.75
N ASP A 76 15.92 1.68 4.84
CA ASP A 76 14.92 2.24 5.75
C ASP A 76 13.52 2.08 5.14
N PRO A 77 12.51 1.64 5.91
CA PRO A 77 11.15 1.52 5.41
C PRO A 77 10.55 2.89 5.15
N ILE A 78 10.00 3.10 3.96
CA ILE A 78 9.40 4.36 3.52
C ILE A 78 7.94 4.22 3.07
N GLY A 79 7.40 3.00 3.06
CA GLY A 79 6.00 2.76 2.74
C GLY A 79 5.60 1.30 2.87
N THR A 80 4.30 1.04 2.81
CA THR A 80 3.70 -0.30 2.85
C THR A 80 2.50 -0.36 1.92
N ALA A 81 2.25 -1.55 1.35
CA ALA A 81 1.03 -1.84 0.61
C ALA A 81 0.60 -3.28 0.89
N ALA A 82 -0.70 -3.55 0.79
CA ALA A 82 -1.25 -4.89 0.95
C ALA A 82 -1.89 -5.36 -0.36
N LEU A 83 -1.64 -6.62 -0.72
CA LEU A 83 -2.43 -7.33 -1.72
C LEU A 83 -3.46 -8.17 -0.99
N THR A 84 -4.70 -8.10 -1.45
CA THR A 84 -5.85 -8.85 -0.92
C THR A 84 -6.54 -9.59 -2.07
N GLU A 85 -7.17 -10.73 -1.79
CA GLU A 85 -7.83 -11.54 -2.82
C GLU A 85 -9.02 -10.77 -3.42
N HIS A 86 -9.78 -10.13 -2.55
CA HIS A 86 -10.91 -9.28 -2.88
C HIS A 86 -10.86 -8.06 -1.96
N ASP A 87 -11.08 -6.87 -2.51
CA ASP A 87 -11.21 -5.65 -1.73
C ASP A 87 -12.60 -5.55 -1.08
N MET A 88 -13.63 -6.02 -1.79
CA MET A 88 -15.02 -6.02 -1.34
C MET A 88 -15.64 -7.40 -1.42
N GLU A 89 -16.07 -7.95 -0.28
CA GLU A 89 -16.66 -9.29 -0.22
C GLU A 89 -18.01 -9.38 -0.93
N THR A 90 -18.78 -8.29 -0.97
CA THR A 90 -20.10 -8.21 -1.63
C THR A 90 -20.04 -7.99 -3.14
N HIS A 91 -18.86 -7.66 -3.69
CA HIS A 91 -18.68 -7.30 -5.10
C HIS A 91 -17.36 -7.89 -5.65
N ARG A 92 -17.21 -9.21 -5.54
CA ARG A 92 -16.01 -9.92 -6.00
C ARG A 92 -15.79 -9.88 -7.52
N ASP A 93 -16.84 -9.52 -8.27
CA ASP A 93 -16.83 -9.30 -9.72
C ASP A 93 -16.16 -7.97 -10.11
N LEU A 94 -16.14 -7.00 -9.19
CA LEU A 94 -15.40 -5.76 -9.35
C LEU A 94 -13.95 -6.02 -8.91
N GLY A 95 -13.02 -6.14 -9.87
CA GLY A 95 -11.60 -6.43 -9.63
C GLY A 95 -10.86 -5.41 -8.75
N LEU A 96 -9.90 -4.65 -9.28
CA LEU A 96 -9.15 -3.60 -8.56
C LEU A 96 -10.03 -2.41 -8.05
N TYR A 97 -11.35 -2.53 -8.12
CA TYR A 97 -12.26 -1.50 -7.66
C TYR A 97 -12.28 -1.45 -6.14
N THR A 98 -11.93 -0.28 -5.61
CA THR A 98 -12.09 0.06 -4.20
C THR A 98 -12.98 1.30 -4.12
N ASN A 99 -13.75 1.48 -3.03
CA ASN A 99 -14.54 2.70 -2.84
C ASN A 99 -13.66 3.98 -2.89
N GLY A 100 -12.40 3.89 -2.47
CA GLY A 100 -11.43 4.98 -2.56
C GLY A 100 -10.94 5.27 -3.99
N ALA A 101 -11.01 4.28 -4.89
CA ALA A 101 -10.60 4.42 -6.28
C ALA A 101 -11.75 4.85 -7.22
N GLU A 102 -12.98 5.03 -6.72
CA GLU A 102 -14.14 5.41 -7.53
C GLU A 102 -13.87 6.66 -8.39
N GLY A 103 -13.29 7.71 -7.80
CA GLY A 103 -12.94 8.94 -8.52
C GLY A 103 -11.85 8.77 -9.59
N LEU A 104 -10.99 7.75 -9.48
CA LEU A 104 -10.05 7.37 -10.54
C LEU A 104 -10.79 6.69 -11.68
N TYR A 105 -11.63 5.71 -11.39
CA TYR A 105 -12.37 4.95 -12.41
C TYR A 105 -13.37 5.82 -13.18
N GLN A 106 -14.04 6.77 -12.51
CA GLN A 106 -14.91 7.75 -13.18
C GLN A 106 -14.13 8.62 -14.18
N ARG A 107 -12.92 9.08 -13.82
CA ARG A 107 -12.05 9.85 -14.74
C ARG A 107 -11.55 9.04 -15.92
N LEU A 108 -11.42 7.72 -15.77
CA LEU A 108 -11.08 6.80 -16.85
C LEU A 108 -12.28 6.43 -17.75
N GLY A 109 -13.45 7.01 -17.49
CA GLY A 109 -14.66 6.80 -18.31
C GLY A 109 -15.39 5.50 -18.02
N TRP A 110 -15.06 4.82 -16.91
CA TRP A 110 -15.76 3.62 -16.49
C TRP A 110 -17.18 3.96 -16.01
N LYS A 111 -18.18 3.18 -16.47
CA LYS A 111 -19.58 3.31 -16.04
C LYS A 111 -20.04 1.98 -15.46
N ARG A 112 -20.61 2.01 -14.26
CA ARG A 112 -21.24 0.86 -13.63
C ARG A 112 -22.44 0.45 -14.50
N SER A 113 -22.43 -0.79 -15.00
CA SER A 113 -23.54 -1.37 -15.78
C SER A 113 -24.74 -1.68 -14.91
#